data_AF-A0A1W9W5Q4-F1
#
_entry.id   AF-A0A1W9W5Q4-F1
#
_cell.length_a   1.000
_cell.length_b   1.000
_cell.length_c   1.000
_cell.angle_alpha   90.00
_cell.angle_beta   90.00
_cell.angle_gamma   90.00
#
_symmetry.space_group_name_H-M   'P 1'
#
loop_
_entity.id
_entity.type
_entity.pdbx_description
1 polymer ?
#
loop_
_entity_poly.entity_id
_entity_poly.type
_entity_poly.pdbx_seq_one_letter_code
_entity_poly.pdbx_strand_id
1 'polypeptide(L)' 'MDQTYYKTVTELEKMSVDRDYLVGWMGGYLQNPQREEQRVTSAYEAGYADGSKGSTDMKGQWTKK' A
#
# COMPACT_ATOMS: atom_id res chain seq x y z
N MET A 1 0.91 -15.17 -12.54
CA MET A 1 0.44 -14.40 -11.37
C MET A 1 1.63 -14.14 -10.47
N ASP A 2 1.87 -12.88 -10.10
CA ASP A 2 2.95 -12.52 -9.19
C ASP A 2 2.59 -12.96 -7.76
N GLN A 3 3.29 -13.98 -7.25
CA GLN A 3 3.01 -14.53 -5.92
C GLN A 3 3.34 -13.54 -4.79
N THR A 4 4.33 -12.66 -4.99
CA THR A 4 4.76 -11.68 -3.99
C THR A 4 3.66 -10.65 -3.77
N TYR A 5 3.04 -10.18 -4.86
CA TYR A 5 1.91 -9.27 -4.79
C TYR A 5 0.76 -9.83 -3.96
N TYR A 6 0.26 -11.03 -4.30
CA TYR A 6 -0.89 -11.61 -3.61
C TYR A 6 -0.60 -11.94 -2.14
N LYS A 7 0.61 -12.45 -1.84
CA LYS A 7 1.01 -12.72 -0.45
C LYS A 7 1.02 -11.43 0.37
N THR A 8 1.66 -10.38 -0.13
CA THR A 8 1.78 -9.11 0.58
C THR A 8 0.42 -8.45 0.80
N VAL A 9 -0.42 -8.39 -0.24
CA VAL A 9 -1.78 -7.85 -0.12
C VAL A 9 -2.60 -8.63 0.91
N THR A 10 -2.53 -9.96 0.87
CA THR A 10 -3.24 -10.82 1.84
C THR A 10 -2.76 -10.58 3.28
N GLU A 11 -1.45 -10.39 3.49
CA GLU A 11 -0.88 -10.09 4.80
C GLU A 11 -1.33 -8.72 5.31
N LEU A 12 -1.30 -7.69 4.46
CA LEU A 12 -1.75 -6.35 4.79
C LEU A 12 -3.25 -6.32 5.13
N GLU A 13 -4.09 -7.04 4.39
CA GLU A 13 -5.52 -7.18 4.70
C GLU A 13 -5.74 -7.87 6.06
N LYS A 14 -5.01 -8.94 6.36
CA LYS A 14 -5.08 -9.62 7.67
C LYS A 14 -4.65 -8.72 8.81
N MET A 15 -3.69 -7.83 8.57
CA MET A 15 -3.25 -6.82 9.53
C MET A 15 -4.25 -5.67 9.70
N SER A 16 -5.38 -5.66 8.97
CA SER A 16 -6.38 -4.58 9.05
C SER A 16 -5.75 -3.18 8.86
N VAL A 17 -4.79 -3.09 7.93
CA VAL A 17 -4.18 -1.80 7.58
C VAL A 17 -5.19 -0.86 6.93
N ASP A 18 -4.89 0.42 6.96
CA ASP A 18 -5.68 1.44 6.31
C ASP A 18 -5.87 1.12 4.81
N ARG A 19 -7.09 1.34 4.32
CA ARG A 19 -7.45 1.00 2.94
C ARG A 19 -6.71 1.87 1.95
N ASP A 20 -6.45 3.13 2.26
CA ASP A 20 -5.66 4.00 1.39
C ASP A 20 -4.21 3.57 1.34
N TYR A 21 -3.63 3.11 2.46
CA TYR A 21 -2.31 2.50 2.48
C TYR A 21 -2.24 1.26 1.59
N LEU A 22 -3.23 0.35 1.70
CA LEU A 22 -3.28 -0.86 0.87
C LEU A 22 -3.36 -0.54 -0.62
N VAL A 23 -4.25 0.39 -1.01
CA VAL A 23 -4.39 0.76 -2.43
C VAL A 23 -3.16 1.53 -2.94
N GLY A 24 -2.56 2.37 -2.10
CA GLY A 24 -1.27 2.99 -2.38
C GLY A 24 -0.21 1.95 -2.69
N TRP A 25 -0.06 0.95 -1.80
CA TRP A 25 0.90 -0.14 -1.96
C TRP A 25 0.71 -0.90 -3.26
N MET A 26 -0.52 -1.29 -3.58
CA MET A 26 -0.84 -1.96 -4.84
C MET A 26 -0.48 -1.09 -6.05
N GLY A 27 -0.80 0.21 -6.02
CA GLY A 27 -0.50 1.15 -7.09
C GLY A 27 1.00 1.34 -7.30
N GLY A 28 1.75 1.50 -6.21
CA GLY A 28 3.20 1.65 -6.24
C GLY A 28 3.90 0.40 -6.77
N TYR A 29 3.47 -0.80 -6.34
CA TYR A 29 4.03 -2.08 -6.77
C TYR A 29 3.82 -2.34 -8.26
N LEU A 30 2.63 -2.00 -8.77
CA LEU A 30 2.29 -2.14 -10.20
C LEU A 30 2.83 -0.98 -11.06
N GLN A 31 3.51 0.01 -10.45
CA GLN A 31 4.01 1.21 -11.11
C GLN A 31 2.92 2.00 -11.84
N ASN A 32 1.72 2.04 -11.27
CA ASN A 32 0.63 2.86 -11.79
C ASN A 32 0.92 4.35 -11.55
N PRO A 33 0.45 5.26 -12.41
CA PRO A 33 0.48 6.69 -12.11
C PRO A 33 -0.17 6.99 -10.75
N GLN A 34 0.40 7.94 -10.02
CA GLN A 34 -0.20 8.40 -8.77
C GLN A 34 -1.58 9.02 -9.02
N ARG A 35 -2.45 8.91 -8.01
CA ARG A 35 -3.76 9.59 -8.00
C ARG A 35 -3.59 11.09 -8.16
N GLU A 36 -4.67 11.76 -8.55
CA GLU A 36 -4.71 13.22 -8.57
C GLU A 36 -4.40 13.78 -7.18
N GLU A 37 -3.62 14.86 -7.08
CA GLU A 37 -3.14 15.45 -5.82
C GLU A 37 -4.26 15.65 -4.78
N GLN A 38 -5.46 16.03 -5.22
CA GLN A 38 -6.62 16.23 -4.34
C GLN A 38 -7.17 14.95 -3.69
N ARG A 39 -6.80 13.77 -4.21
CA ARG A 39 -7.23 12.45 -3.72
C ARG A 39 -6.11 11.68 -3.04
N VAL A 40 -4.92 12.28 -2.96
CA VAL A 40 -3.77 11.72 -2.27
C VAL A 40 -3.93 11.96 -0.78
N THR A 41 -3.81 10.90 0.01
CA THR A 41 -3.82 10.94 1.48
C THR A 41 -2.47 10.48 2.00
N SER A 42 -2.11 10.87 3.23
CA SER A 42 -0.82 10.46 3.82
C SER A 42 -0.65 8.94 3.90
N ALA A 43 -1.76 8.21 4.14
CA ALA A 43 -1.78 6.75 4.11
C ALA A 43 -1.45 6.21 2.71
N TYR A 44 -2.09 6.78 1.68
CA TYR A 44 -1.85 6.42 0.28
C TYR A 44 -0.40 6.68 -0.14
N GLU A 45 0.18 7.84 0.19
CA GLU A 45 1.56 8.17 -0.17
C GLU A 45 2.55 7.19 0.47
N ALA A 46 2.37 6.89 1.76
CA ALA A 46 3.18 5.92 2.47
C ALA A 46 3.07 4.53 1.82
N GLY A 47 1.84 4.10 1.51
CA GLY A 47 1.59 2.85 0.81
C GLY A 47 2.29 2.82 -0.56
N TYR A 48 2.11 3.86 -1.36
CA TYR A 48 2.68 3.96 -2.71
C TYR A 48 4.22 3.90 -2.69
N ALA A 49 4.85 4.64 -1.77
CA ALA A 49 6.30 4.64 -1.60
C ALA A 49 6.83 3.25 -1.18
N ASP A 50 6.14 2.57 -0.26
CA ASP A 50 6.48 1.21 0.17
C ASP A 50 6.30 0.20 -0.97
N GLY A 51 5.18 0.29 -1.69
CA GLY A 51 4.83 -0.57 -2.81
C GLY A 51 5.80 -0.47 -3.98
N SER A 52 6.21 0.75 -4.36
CA SER A 52 7.21 0.96 -5.41
C SER A 52 8.59 0.37 -5.09
N LYS A 53 8.86 0.09 -3.81
CA LYS A 53 10.08 -0.60 -3.34
C LYS A 53 9.87 -2.09 -3.07
N GLY A 54 8.64 -2.58 -3.15
CA GLY A 54 8.28 -3.94 -2.71
C GLY A 54 8.43 -4.16 -1.19
N SER A 55 8.43 -3.09 -0.40
CA SER A 55 8.58 -3.10 1.07
C SER A 55 7.24 -2.88 1.74
N THR A 56 7.15 -3.09 3.06
CA THR A 56 5.93 -2.79 3.84
C THR A 56 6.30 -2.18 5.18
N ASP A 57 7.28 -1.29 5.19
CA ASP A 57 7.91 -0.82 6.42
C ASP A 57 6.98 0.09 7.23
N MET A 58 6.13 0.86 6.56
CA MET A 58 5.20 1.77 7.20
C MET A 58 3.87 1.12 7.62
N LYS A 59 3.65 -0.17 7.31
CA LYS A 59 2.39 -0.89 7.61
C LYS A 59 1.93 -0.76 9.07
N GLY A 60 2.87 -0.74 10.01
CA GLY A 60 2.60 -0.65 11.44
C GLY A 60 1.99 0.69 11.87
N GLN A 61 2.30 1.77 11.16
CA GLN A 61 1.72 3.10 11.44
C GLN A 61 0.27 3.21 10.95
N TRP A 62 -0.08 2.42 9.93
CA TRP A 62 -1.40 2.43 9.29
C TRP A 62 -2.25 1.23 9.67
N THR A 63 -1.81 0.42 10.65
CA THR A 63 -2.62 -0.67 11.20
C THR A 63 -3.69 -0.10 12.13
N LYS A 64 -4.97 -0.42 11.90
CA LYS A 64 -6.03 -0.03 12.83
C LYS A 64 -5.86 -0.80 14.14
N LYS A 65 -5.86 -0.09 15.26
CA LYS A 65 -5.84 -0.69 16.62
C LYS A 65 -7.16 -1.37 16.94
#